data_AF-A0A1W9PMU2-F1
#
_entry.id   AF-A0A1W9PMU2-F1
#
_cell.length_a   1.000
_cell.length_b   1.000
_cell.length_c   1.000
_cell.angle_alpha   90.00
_cell.angle_beta   90.00
_cell.angle_gamma   90.00
#
_symmetry.space_group_name_H-M   'P 1'
#
loop_
_entity.id
_entity.type
_entity.pdbx_description
1 polymer ?
#
loop_
_entity_poly.entity_id
_entity_poly.type
_entity_poly.pdbx_seq_one_letter_code
_entity_poly.pdbx_strand_id
1 'polypeptide(L)'
;MVVKLCKKPAEAAFGLVDHHWIVTDTKSAGMWNAKGAPFPNIPFLADVAVRDHSSEKGGVCKVIPNVDEEKVNQQLKLGRHLGRWTPWNQCQTFAQDVIYNARPFGYNNYMYGQDNHTTTPIPIW
;
A
#
# COMPACT_ATOMS: atom_id res chain seq x y z
N MET A 1 4.27 -18.70 1.93
CA MET A 1 4.46 -17.31 1.54
C MET A 1 3.14 -16.74 1.07
N VAL A 2 2.41 -16.12 1.99
CA VAL A 2 1.09 -15.55 1.75
C VAL A 2 1.15 -14.04 1.94
N VAL A 3 0.85 -13.30 0.88
CA VAL A 3 0.68 -11.85 0.97
C VAL A 3 -0.79 -11.53 1.20
N LYS A 4 -1.08 -10.69 2.20
CA LYS A 4 -2.43 -10.21 2.52
C LYS A 4 -2.47 -8.69 2.46
N LEU A 5 -3.50 -8.15 1.83
CA LEU A 5 -3.87 -6.74 1.95
C LEU A 5 -4.87 -6.62 3.08
N CYS A 6 -4.51 -5.88 4.12
CA CYS A 6 -5.37 -5.61 5.26
C CYS A 6 -5.89 -4.18 5.20
N LYS A 7 -7.12 -3.99 5.68
CA LYS A 7 -7.74 -2.68 5.77
C LYS A 7 -8.64 -2.52 6.99
N LYS A 8 -8.73 -1.28 7.47
CA LYS A 8 -9.70 -0.84 8.48
C LYS A 8 -10.10 0.61 8.22
N PRO A 9 -11.26 1.09 8.70
CA PRO A 9 -11.57 2.51 8.64
C PRO A 9 -10.49 3.34 9.35
N ALA A 10 -9.95 4.36 8.68
CA ALA A 10 -8.91 5.22 9.21
C ALA A 10 -9.51 6.20 10.23
N GLU A 11 -9.02 6.14 11.47
CA GLU A 11 -9.41 7.05 12.54
C GLU A 11 -9.19 8.52 12.16
N ALA A 12 -8.10 8.79 11.42
CA ALA A 12 -7.72 10.14 11.03
C ALA A 12 -8.82 10.86 10.24
N ALA A 13 -9.62 10.17 9.42
CA ALA A 13 -10.68 10.76 8.59
C ALA A 13 -12.10 10.40 9.07
N PHE A 14 -12.30 10.21 10.38
CA PHE A 14 -13.59 9.76 10.93
C PHE A 14 -14.10 8.45 10.29
N GLY A 15 -13.18 7.57 9.85
CA GLY A 15 -13.52 6.33 9.17
C GLY A 15 -13.98 6.47 7.72
N LEU A 16 -13.90 7.66 7.12
CA LEU A 16 -14.33 7.91 5.73
C LEU A 16 -13.36 7.35 4.68
N VAL A 17 -12.13 7.01 5.08
CA VAL A 17 -11.13 6.40 4.20
C VAL A 17 -10.60 5.13 4.85
N ASP A 18 -10.34 4.08 4.06
CA ASP A 18 -9.76 2.85 4.57
C ASP A 18 -8.24 3.01 4.76
N HIS A 19 -7.73 2.77 5.97
CA HIS A 19 -6.29 2.59 6.23
C HIS A 19 -5.85 1.23 5.71
N HIS A 20 -4.81 1.19 4.86
CA HIS A 20 -4.31 -0.03 4.22
C HIS A 20 -2.88 -0.36 4.67
N TRP A 21 -2.62 -1.65 4.93
CA TRP A 21 -1.28 -2.18 5.17
C TRP A 21 -1.16 -3.60 4.62
N ILE A 22 0.08 -4.09 4.53
CA ILE A 22 0.39 -5.41 3.99
C ILE A 22 0.91 -6.31 5.09
N VAL A 23 0.41 -7.54 5.10
CA VAL A 23 0.89 -8.61 5.98
C VAL A 23 1.45 -9.73 5.10
N THR A 24 2.68 -10.14 5.38
CA THR A 24 3.35 -11.31 4.83
C THR A 24 3.54 -12.36 5.92
N ASP A 25 4.19 -13.49 5.62
CA ASP A 25 4.51 -14.49 6.64
C ASP A 25 5.51 -13.94 7.68
N THR A 26 6.26 -12.88 7.34
CA THR A 26 7.36 -12.35 8.15
C THR A 26 7.23 -10.88 8.54
N LYS A 27 6.33 -10.11 7.93
CA LYS A 27 6.17 -8.67 8.18
C LYS A 27 4.71 -8.25 8.22
N SER A 28 4.42 -7.25 9.05
CA SER A 28 3.20 -6.44 8.93
C SER A 28 3.63 -4.99 8.82
N ALA A 29 3.44 -4.35 7.67
CA ALA A 29 3.91 -2.98 7.47
C ALA A 29 3.05 -2.22 6.46
N GLY A 30 3.04 -0.90 6.61
CA GLY A 30 2.23 0.02 5.82
C GLY A 30 2.81 1.42 5.82
N MET A 31 2.18 2.31 5.05
CA MET A 31 2.51 3.73 5.09
C MET A 31 1.96 4.34 6.39
N TRP A 32 2.79 5.13 7.06
CA TRP A 32 2.37 5.96 8.18
C TRP A 32 3.18 7.25 8.24
N ASN A 33 2.82 8.16 9.14
CA ASN A 33 3.59 9.36 9.43
C ASN A 33 5.06 9.01 9.74
N ALA A 34 5.99 9.69 9.08
CA ALA A 34 7.41 9.47 9.22
C ALA A 34 7.94 9.77 10.64
N LYS A 35 7.23 10.56 11.45
CA LYS A 35 7.53 10.82 12.88
C LYS A 35 6.85 9.84 13.84
N GLY A 36 6.01 8.92 13.35
CA GLY A 36 5.28 7.97 14.19
C GLY A 36 4.09 8.55 14.96
N ALA A 37 3.74 9.83 14.72
CA ALA A 37 2.58 10.47 15.33
C ALA A 37 1.29 10.15 14.56
N PRO A 38 0.11 10.29 15.18
CA PRO A 38 -1.17 10.25 14.47
C PRO A 38 -1.16 11.18 13.26
N PHE A 39 -1.80 10.76 12.18
CA PHE A 39 -1.81 11.51 10.94
C PHE A 39 -2.61 12.83 11.09
N PRO A 40 -2.00 14.02 10.93
CA PRO A 40 -2.81 15.18 10.61
C PRO A 40 -3.27 15.01 9.15
N ASN A 41 -4.58 15.05 8.89
CA ASN A 41 -5.17 15.00 7.54
C ASN A 41 -4.86 16.27 6.71
N ILE A 42 -3.63 16.75 6.71
CA ILE A 42 -3.25 17.94 5.98
C ILE A 42 -2.36 17.51 4.81
N PRO A 43 -2.90 17.51 3.58
CA PRO A 43 -2.13 17.28 2.37
C PRO A 43 -0.83 18.09 2.35
N PHE A 44 0.23 17.50 1.80
CA PHE A 44 1.52 18.14 1.51
C PHE A 44 2.37 18.58 2.73
N LEU A 45 1.89 18.40 3.96
CA LEU A 45 2.58 18.80 5.19
C LEU A 45 3.19 17.64 5.96
N ALA A 46 2.64 16.44 5.84
CA ALA A 46 3.14 15.25 6.54
C ALA A 46 4.07 14.43 5.66
N ASP A 47 5.31 14.20 6.12
CA ASP A 47 6.18 13.17 5.54
C ASP A 47 5.70 11.79 5.96
N VAL A 48 5.82 10.83 5.04
CA VAL A 48 5.40 9.44 5.22
C VAL A 48 6.54 8.47 5.04
N ALA A 49 6.47 7.36 5.79
CA ALA A 49 7.45 6.29 5.74
C ALA A 49 6.78 4.92 5.92
N VAL A 50 7.49 3.86 5.57
CA VAL A 50 7.10 2.49 5.90
C VAL A 50 7.23 2.29 7.41
N ARG A 51 6.16 1.88 8.07
CA ARG A 51 6.12 1.62 9.51
C ARG A 51 5.54 0.24 9.82
N ASP A 52 5.96 -0.28 10.96
CA ASP A 52 5.47 -1.55 11.48
C ASP A 52 3.99 -1.44 11.83
N HIS A 53 3.22 -2.46 11.44
CA HIS A 53 1.80 -2.62 11.70
C HIS A 53 1.52 -3.96 12.40
N SER A 54 2.51 -4.54 13.06
CA SER A 54 2.36 -5.83 13.76
C SER A 54 1.39 -5.76 14.94
N SER A 55 1.24 -4.57 15.54
CA SER A 55 0.32 -4.30 16.64
C SER A 55 -1.09 -3.87 16.18
N GLU A 56 -1.32 -3.74 14.87
CA GLU A 56 -2.60 -3.32 14.30
C GLU A 56 -3.67 -4.40 14.54
N LYS A 57 -4.82 -4.02 15.10
CA LYS A 57 -5.94 -4.93 15.39
C LYS A 57 -7.22 -4.48 14.69
N GLY A 58 -8.14 -5.42 14.47
CA GLY A 58 -9.49 -5.13 13.96
C GLY A 58 -9.60 -4.91 12.45
N GLY A 59 -8.54 -5.19 11.68
CA GLY A 59 -8.55 -5.13 10.23
C GLY A 59 -9.16 -6.37 9.56
N VAL A 60 -9.74 -6.18 8.38
CA VAL A 60 -10.10 -7.28 7.48
C VAL A 60 -8.96 -7.49 6.49
N CYS A 61 -8.44 -8.71 6.43
CA CYS A 61 -7.30 -9.07 5.58
C CYS A 61 -7.72 -10.03 4.46
N LYS A 62 -7.39 -9.68 3.21
CA LYS A 62 -7.63 -10.51 2.02
C LYS A 62 -6.31 -11.04 1.48
N VAL A 63 -6.23 -12.36 1.25
CA VAL A 63 -5.09 -12.98 0.56
C VAL A 63 -5.03 -12.47 -0.89
N ILE A 64 -3.84 -12.04 -1.32
CA ILE A 64 -3.58 -11.59 -2.68
C ILE A 64 -2.76 -12.67 -3.40
N PRO A 65 -3.35 -13.40 -4.36
CA PRO A 65 -2.65 -14.45 -5.08
C PRO A 65 -1.62 -13.86 -6.06
N ASN A 66 -0.67 -14.70 -6.47
CA ASN A 66 0.32 -14.39 -7.52
C ASN A 66 1.20 -13.18 -7.21
N VAL A 67 1.58 -13.00 -5.95
CA VAL A 67 2.50 -11.96 -5.48
C VAL A 67 3.73 -12.60 -4.87
N ASP A 68 4.90 -12.12 -5.25
CA ASP A 68 6.19 -12.52 -4.69
C ASP A 68 6.39 -11.85 -3.32
N GLU A 69 6.36 -12.66 -2.26
CA GLU A 69 6.54 -12.17 -0.90
C GLU A 69 7.90 -11.52 -0.68
N GLU A 70 8.96 -11.99 -1.32
CA GLU A 70 10.30 -11.43 -1.14
C GLU A 70 10.36 -10.01 -1.71
N LYS A 71 9.79 -9.79 -2.90
CA LYS A 71 9.67 -8.45 -3.49
C LYS A 71 8.79 -7.51 -2.67
N VAL A 72 7.73 -8.03 -2.05
CA VAL A 72 6.95 -7.27 -1.07
C VAL A 72 7.83 -6.88 0.11
N ASN A 73 8.54 -7.84 0.70
CA ASN A 73 9.37 -7.62 1.89
C ASN A 73 10.52 -6.64 1.65
N GLN A 74 11.08 -6.59 0.44
CA GLN A 74 12.08 -5.59 0.03
C GLN A 74 11.50 -4.17 0.03
N GLN A 75 10.26 -4.01 -0.45
CA GLN A 75 9.55 -2.73 -0.45
C GLN A 75 9.06 -2.33 0.95
N LEU A 76 8.75 -3.29 1.82
CA LEU A 76 8.34 -3.07 3.21
C LEU A 76 9.52 -2.86 4.19
N LYS A 77 10.63 -2.27 3.72
CA LYS A 77 11.75 -1.89 4.60
C LYS A 77 11.33 -0.76 5.54
N LEU A 78 11.24 -1.05 6.84
CA LEU A 78 10.86 -0.07 7.87
C LEU A 78 11.75 1.18 7.82
N GLY A 79 11.14 2.34 7.98
CA GLY A 79 11.82 3.64 7.91
C GLY A 79 12.12 4.13 6.49
N ARG A 80 11.82 3.33 5.44
CA ARG A 80 11.94 3.80 4.06
C ARG A 80 11.01 5.01 3.85
N HIS A 81 11.61 6.14 3.50
CA HIS A 81 10.88 7.37 3.21
C HIS A 81 10.05 7.20 1.94
N LEU A 82 8.79 7.62 1.98
CA LEU A 82 7.82 7.49 0.89
C LEU A 82 7.42 8.86 0.30
N GLY A 83 8.05 9.95 0.77
CA GLY A 83 7.76 11.30 0.33
C GLY A 83 6.72 11.97 1.23
N ARG A 84 6.00 12.94 0.65
CA ARG A 84 4.93 13.66 1.34
C ARG A 84 3.59 12.99 1.10
N TRP A 85 2.75 13.00 2.11
CA TRP A 85 1.38 12.55 1.98
C TRP A 85 0.59 13.47 1.06
N THR A 86 -0.06 12.88 0.08
CA THR A 86 -0.93 13.58 -0.88
C THR A 86 -2.11 12.69 -1.23
N PRO A 87 -3.17 13.21 -1.87
CA PRO A 87 -4.24 12.36 -2.42
C PRO A 87 -3.73 11.24 -3.35
N TRP A 88 -2.56 11.43 -3.98
CA TRP A 88 -1.92 10.45 -4.87
C TRP A 88 -0.81 9.63 -4.19
N ASN A 89 -0.42 9.97 -2.95
CA ASN A 89 0.61 9.27 -2.17
C ASN A 89 0.11 9.04 -0.75
N GLN A 90 -0.64 7.96 -0.58
CA GLN A 90 -1.34 7.61 0.65
C GLN A 90 -1.24 6.08 0.92
N CYS A 91 -1.88 5.59 1.98
CA CYS A 91 -1.75 4.19 2.40
C CYS A 91 -2.31 3.16 1.40
N GLN A 92 -3.43 3.45 0.75
CA GLN A 92 -4.03 2.65 -0.31
C GLN A 92 -3.16 2.57 -1.57
N THR A 93 -2.66 3.70 -2.09
CA THR A 93 -1.80 3.73 -3.29
C THR A 93 -0.48 3.05 -2.99
N PHE A 94 0.12 3.31 -1.82
CA PHE A 94 1.31 2.59 -1.39
C PHE A 94 1.12 1.06 -1.37
N ALA A 95 0.05 0.57 -0.76
CA ALA A 95 -0.20 -0.86 -0.69
C ALA A 95 -0.45 -1.47 -2.08
N GLN A 96 -1.15 -0.75 -2.96
CA GLN A 96 -1.36 -1.15 -4.35
C GLN A 96 -0.06 -1.23 -5.14
N ASP A 97 0.81 -0.22 -5.03
CA ASP A 97 2.10 -0.18 -5.72
C ASP A 97 3.01 -1.32 -5.26
N VAL A 98 3.06 -1.61 -3.96
CA VAL A 98 3.85 -2.72 -3.42
C VAL A 98 3.40 -4.05 -4.02
N ILE A 99 2.09 -4.29 -4.07
CA ILE A 99 1.50 -5.51 -4.66
C ILE A 99 1.80 -5.56 -6.16
N TYR A 100 1.61 -4.46 -6.88
CA TYR A 100 1.81 -4.38 -8.32
C TYR A 100 3.28 -4.66 -8.72
N ASN A 101 4.23 -4.03 -8.04
CA ASN A 101 5.66 -4.22 -8.28
C ASN A 101 6.17 -5.63 -7.90
N ALA A 102 5.41 -6.34 -7.06
CA ALA A 102 5.74 -7.69 -6.62
C ALA A 102 5.06 -8.79 -7.46
N ARG A 103 4.30 -8.45 -8.49
CA ARG A 103 3.74 -9.42 -9.43
C ARG A 103 4.75 -9.83 -10.51
N PRO A 104 4.66 -11.06 -11.06
CA PRO A 104 5.44 -11.45 -12.23
C PRO A 104 5.14 -10.52 -13.43
N PHE A 105 6.15 -10.22 -14.25
CA PHE A 105 6.06 -9.29 -15.39
C PHE A 105 4.89 -9.57 -16.36
N GLY A 106 4.45 -10.83 -16.49
CA GLY A 106 3.29 -11.18 -17.32
C GLY A 106 1.93 -10.86 -16.70
N TYR A 107 1.81 -10.78 -15.37
CA TYR A 107 0.53 -10.60 -14.69
C TYR A 107 0.06 -9.13 -14.67
N ASN A 108 1.02 -8.20 -14.71
CA ASN A 108 0.73 -6.76 -14.77
C ASN A 108 0.11 -6.38 -16.12
N ASN A 109 0.50 -7.07 -17.21
CA ASN A 109 -0.10 -6.89 -18.53
C ASN A 109 -1.53 -7.45 -18.63
N TYR A 110 -1.89 -8.50 -17.88
CA TYR A 110 -3.26 -9.05 -17.89
C TYR A 110 -4.27 -8.18 -17.12
N MET A 111 -3.81 -7.38 -16.15
CA MET A 111 -4.67 -6.44 -15.41
C MET A 111 -4.76 -5.06 -16.09
N TYR A 112 -3.88 -4.76 -17.05
CA TYR A 112 -3.85 -3.50 -17.80
C TYR A 112 -4.17 -3.64 -19.30
N GLY A 113 -4.50 -4.84 -19.77
CA GLY A 113 -4.81 -5.08 -21.17
C GLY A 113 -3.56 -5.34 -22.01
N GLN A 114 -3.61 -6.40 -22.81
CA GLN A 114 -2.78 -6.48 -24.00
C GLN A 114 -3.38 -5.58 -25.06
N ASP A 115 -2.78 -4.43 -25.30
CA ASP A 115 -2.82 -3.79 -26.60
C ASP A 115 -1.50 -3.06 -26.90
N ASN A 116 -1.00 -3.36 -28.09
CA ASN A 116 0.25 -2.87 -28.61
C ASN A 116 0.12 -1.38 -28.88
N HIS A 117 1.13 -0.59 -28.49
CA HIS A 117 1.34 0.80 -28.92
C HIS A 117 0.11 1.73 -28.79
N THR A 118 -0.15 2.28 -27.60
CA THR A 118 -0.42 3.71 -27.37
C THR A 118 -0.75 3.95 -25.90
N THR A 119 -0.02 4.87 -25.28
CA THR A 119 -0.22 5.32 -23.91
C THR A 119 -1.52 6.12 -23.79
N THR A 120 -2.57 5.51 -23.24
CA THR A 120 -3.69 6.27 -22.66
C THR A 120 -4.12 5.63 -21.34
N PRO A 121 -4.15 6.37 -20.22
CA PRO A 121 -4.63 5.84 -18.95
C PRO A 121 -6.14 5.63 -18.99
N ILE A 122 -6.60 4.46 -18.54
CA ILE A 122 -8.03 4.19 -18.33
C ILE A 122 -8.47 4.88 -17.03
N PRO A 123 -9.56 5.67 -17.03
CA PRO A 123 -10.10 6.27 -15.81
C PRO A 123 -10.95 5.24 -15.08
N ILE A 124 -10.80 5.15 -13.76
CA ILE A 124 -11.67 4.35 -12.90
C ILE A 124 -12.17 5.21 -11.73
N TRP A 125 -13.49 5.32 -11.69
CA TRP A 125 -14.33 5.96 -10.68
C TRP A 125 -14.27 5.22 -9.34
#